data_AF-A0A1A8P0W9-F1
#
_entry.id   AF-A0A1A8P0W9-F1
#
_cell.length_a   1.000
_cell.length_b   1.000
_cell.length_c   1.000
_cell.angle_alpha   90.00
_cell.angle_beta   90.00
_cell.angle_gamma   90.00
#
_symmetry.space_group_name_H-M   'P 1'
#
loop_
_entity.id
_entity.type
_entity.pdbx_description
1 polymer ?
#
loop_
_entity_poly.entity_id
_entity_poly.type
_entity_poly.pdbx_seq_one_letter_code
_entity_poly.pdbx_strand_id
1 'polypeptide(L)'
;EFIARHFLACVSQDAMGQETVVDIDIAQEKFSTSGLMIIARNYLDVYPYDRWSTKVIPVYEQGSQFQPSAIEMVDGQTSPPQLLTESDLISLMEKHGIGTDATHAEHIETIKSRMYVGLTADQRFLPGELGMGLVEGYNSMGYEMSKPNLRSELEADLKLVSEGRKDKRSVLQQHIQKYKTVFIESVRKAKKLDEALVPYLGAAQEISEAEQQDMEIPLPVRKCPSCGRDMVLKKKMEGNSRYLSCVGYPSCRTAVWFPDIVLEVNWDESVCPTCQP
;
A
#
# COMPACT_ATOMS: atom_id res chain seq x y z
N GLU A 1 -11.43 24.26 5.16
CA GLU A 1 -10.92 24.88 6.40
C GLU A 1 -9.47 24.50 6.69
N PHE A 2 -9.17 23.21 6.87
CA PHE A 2 -7.82 22.71 7.20
C PHE A 2 -6.70 23.31 6.33
N ILE A 3 -6.81 23.22 4.99
CA ILE A 3 -5.84 23.77 4.03
C ILE A 3 -5.67 25.29 4.20
N ALA A 4 -6.77 26.03 4.36
CA ALA A 4 -6.73 27.48 4.51
C ALA A 4 -6.05 27.90 5.81
N ARG A 5 -6.36 27.23 6.93
CA ARG A 5 -5.69 27.47 8.21
C ARG A 5 -4.21 27.12 8.16
N HIS A 6 -3.85 26.01 7.51
CA HIS A 6 -2.46 25.62 7.34
C HIS A 6 -1.67 26.68 6.56
N PHE A 7 -2.19 27.12 5.41
CA PHE A 7 -1.57 28.19 4.62
C PHE A 7 -1.42 29.48 5.41
N LEU A 8 -2.48 29.92 6.11
CA LEU A 8 -2.43 31.14 6.94
C LEU A 8 -1.41 31.02 8.08
N ALA A 9 -1.25 29.84 8.67
CA ALA A 9 -0.22 29.59 9.68
C ALA A 9 1.20 29.65 9.10
N CYS A 10 1.45 29.13 7.89
CA CYS A 10 2.76 29.21 7.23
C CYS A 10 3.23 30.65 6.95
N VAL A 11 2.31 31.61 6.89
CA VAL A 11 2.62 33.04 6.70
C VAL A 11 2.44 33.87 7.98
N SER A 12 2.14 33.21 9.10
CA SER A 12 2.03 33.84 10.42
C SER A 12 3.40 33.90 11.12
N GLN A 13 3.46 34.59 12.26
CA GLN A 13 4.66 34.57 13.10
C GLN A 13 4.83 33.22 13.79
N ASP A 14 6.09 32.83 14.01
CA ASP A 14 6.43 31.61 14.76
C ASP A 14 5.94 31.69 16.20
N ALA A 15 5.53 30.56 16.77
CA ALA A 15 5.22 30.49 18.19
C ALA A 15 6.52 30.67 19.00
N MET A 16 6.45 31.44 20.08
CA MET A 16 7.59 31.69 20.96
C MET A 16 7.37 30.98 22.28
N GLY A 17 8.39 30.26 22.73
CA GLY A 17 8.38 29.55 24.01
C GLY A 17 9.71 29.66 24.71
N GLN A 18 9.70 29.38 26.00
CA GLN A 18 10.87 29.31 26.86
C GLN A 18 10.90 27.95 27.53
N GLU A 19 11.99 27.22 27.32
CA GLU A 19 12.29 25.98 28.03
C GLU A 19 13.24 26.27 29.19
N THR A 20 12.86 25.82 30.38
CA THR A 20 13.68 25.84 31.58
C THR A 20 14.07 24.41 31.90
N VAL A 21 15.36 24.11 31.88
CA VAL A 21 15.92 22.82 32.30
C VAL A 21 16.49 22.98 33.70
N VAL A 22 16.11 22.08 34.59
CA VAL A 22 16.56 22.04 35.98
C VAL A 22 17.25 20.72 36.21
N ASP A 23 18.55 20.79 36.51
CA ASP A 23 19.37 19.67 36.91
C ASP A 23 19.56 19.70 38.43
N ILE A 24 19.46 18.53 39.06
CA ILE A 24 19.69 18.36 40.49
C ILE A 24 20.61 17.17 40.75
N ASP A 25 21.45 17.34 41.76
CA ASP A 25 22.24 16.27 42.38
C ASP A 25 21.61 15.89 43.72
N ILE A 26 21.24 14.62 43.86
CA ILE A 26 20.77 14.04 45.12
C ILE A 26 21.72 12.89 45.45
N ALA A 27 22.57 13.08 46.46
CA ALA A 27 23.53 12.07 46.91
C ALA A 27 24.42 11.50 45.77
N GLN A 28 24.94 12.37 44.91
CA GLN A 28 25.77 12.06 43.73
C GLN A 28 25.01 11.48 42.53
N GLU A 29 23.69 11.29 42.63
CA GLU A 29 22.84 10.90 41.51
C GLU A 29 22.21 12.12 40.84
N LYS A 30 22.23 12.16 39.51
CA LYS A 30 21.74 13.29 38.71
C LYS A 30 20.33 13.04 38.20
N PHE A 31 19.45 14.01 38.44
CA PHE A 31 18.10 14.04 37.89
C PHE A 31 17.91 15.32 37.09
N SER A 32 17.08 15.25 36.04
CA SER A 32 16.74 16.40 35.22
C SER A 32 15.23 16.48 35.02
N THR A 33 14.74 17.71 34.98
CA THR A 33 13.38 17.99 34.51
C THR A 33 13.42 19.23 33.64
N SER A 34 12.66 19.20 32.55
CA SER A 34 12.39 20.40 31.78
C SER A 34 10.94 20.83 31.97
N GLY A 35 10.73 22.14 31.88
CA GLY A 35 9.44 22.76 31.75
C GLY A 35 9.44 23.73 30.59
N LEU A 36 8.31 23.80 29.90
CA LEU A 36 8.11 24.59 28.70
C LEU A 36 6.92 25.52 28.89
N MET A 37 7.18 26.82 28.72
CA MET A 37 6.17 27.87 28.75
C MET A 37 6.06 28.53 27.38
N ILE A 38 4.83 28.66 26.87
CA ILE A 38 4.57 29.39 25.62
C ILE A 38 4.43 30.88 25.96
N ILE A 39 5.32 31.70 25.42
CA ILE A 39 5.31 33.17 25.57
C ILE A 39 4.33 33.80 24.59
N ALA A 40 4.32 33.33 23.34
CA ALA A 40 3.41 33.80 22.29
C ALA A 40 2.95 32.63 21.43
N ARG A 41 1.63 32.46 21.28
CA ARG A 41 1.05 31.33 20.55
C ARG A 41 1.13 31.52 19.03
N ASN A 42 0.94 32.74 18.54
CA ASN A 42 1.06 33.13 17.14
C ASN A 42 0.37 32.12 16.19
N TYR A 43 1.11 31.43 15.30
CA TYR A 43 0.53 30.49 14.35
C TYR A 43 -0.33 29.39 14.99
N LEU A 44 -0.09 29.01 16.25
CA LEU A 44 -0.86 27.99 16.98
C LEU A 44 -2.32 28.38 17.21
N ASP A 45 -2.65 29.68 17.17
CA ASP A 45 -4.05 30.14 17.24
C ASP A 45 -4.74 30.09 15.87
N VAL A 46 -3.96 30.18 14.79
CA VAL A 46 -4.45 30.07 13.40
C VAL A 46 -4.67 28.61 13.02
N TYR A 47 -3.77 27.72 13.42
CA TYR A 47 -3.77 26.28 13.12
C TYR A 47 -3.90 25.42 14.40
N PRO A 48 -5.12 25.26 14.94
CA PRO A 48 -5.36 24.64 16.25
C PRO A 48 -5.20 23.11 16.27
N TYR A 49 -4.83 22.50 15.13
CA TYR A 49 -4.59 21.07 15.02
C TYR A 49 -3.19 20.68 15.48
N ASP A 50 -2.25 21.64 15.48
CA ASP A 50 -0.93 21.47 16.06
C ASP A 50 -0.96 21.77 17.56
N ARG A 51 -0.29 20.94 18.36
CA ARG A 51 -0.31 21.02 19.82
C ARG A 51 1.11 21.14 20.34
N TRP A 52 1.41 22.31 20.90
CA TRP A 52 2.60 22.49 21.71
C TRP A 52 2.28 22.19 23.18
N SER A 53 2.76 21.07 23.70
CA SER A 53 2.49 20.66 25.08
C SER A 53 3.25 21.55 26.07
N THR A 54 2.54 22.10 27.05
CA THR A 54 3.16 22.85 28.14
C THR A 54 3.39 21.91 29.32
N LYS A 55 4.65 21.68 29.67
CA LYS A 55 5.00 21.12 30.98
C LYS A 55 5.40 22.28 31.87
N VAL A 56 4.48 22.74 32.71
CA VAL A 56 4.79 23.83 33.65
C VAL A 56 5.56 23.25 34.83
N ILE A 57 6.72 23.83 35.14
CA ILE A 57 7.49 23.51 36.35
C ILE A 57 7.50 24.73 37.28
N PRO A 58 7.68 24.54 38.59
CA PRO A 58 7.92 25.64 39.52
C PRO A 58 9.13 26.49 39.12
N VAL A 59 9.19 27.71 39.65
CA VAL A 59 10.39 28.55 39.51
C VAL A 59 11.46 28.04 40.48
N TYR A 60 12.66 27.82 39.97
CA TYR A 60 13.83 27.39 40.76
C TYR A 60 14.93 28.43 40.64
N GLU A 61 15.60 28.73 41.76
CA GLU A 61 16.80 29.56 41.78
C GLU A 61 18.06 28.68 41.89
N GLN A 62 19.13 29.05 41.20
CA GLN A 62 20.38 28.28 41.23
C GLN A 62 20.93 28.21 42.66
N GLY A 63 21.27 27.00 43.11
CA GLY A 63 21.74 26.75 44.47
C GLY A 63 20.61 26.51 45.50
N SER A 64 19.35 26.57 45.08
CA SER A 64 18.22 26.17 45.93
C SER A 64 18.33 24.70 46.35
N GLN A 65 17.95 24.42 47.59
CA GLN A 65 17.88 23.06 48.13
C GLN A 65 16.43 22.75 48.48
N PHE A 66 16.01 21.50 48.26
CA PHE A 66 14.72 21.02 48.71
C PHE A 66 14.82 19.57 49.20
N GLN A 67 13.87 19.17 50.03
CA GLN A 67 13.72 17.79 50.46
C GLN A 67 12.78 17.06 49.47
N PRO A 68 13.23 16.01 48.76
CA PRO A 68 12.35 15.22 47.89
C PRO A 68 11.18 14.64 48.70
N SER A 69 9.96 14.76 48.17
CA SER A 69 8.77 14.21 48.82
C SER A 69 8.70 12.68 48.71
N ALA A 70 9.20 12.13 47.60
CA ALA A 70 9.33 10.71 47.34
C ALA A 70 10.52 10.47 46.40
N ILE A 71 11.17 9.32 46.55
CA ILE A 71 12.16 8.80 45.59
C ILE A 71 11.71 7.37 45.27
N GLU A 72 11.25 7.17 44.04
CA GLU A 72 10.65 5.91 43.60
C GLU A 72 11.48 5.30 42.48
N MET A 73 11.65 3.97 42.54
CA MET A 73 12.23 3.20 41.46
C MET A 73 11.09 2.61 40.64
N VAL A 74 10.87 3.14 39.45
CA VAL A 74 9.80 2.70 38.55
C VAL A 74 10.34 1.62 37.64
N ASP A 75 9.70 0.45 37.66
CA ASP A 75 9.98 -0.61 36.69
C ASP A 75 9.31 -0.30 35.34
N GLY A 76 9.94 -0.72 34.24
CA GLY A 76 9.47 -0.44 32.89
C GLY A 76 9.73 -1.60 31.96
N GLN A 77 8.80 -1.82 31.03
CA GLN A 77 8.96 -2.83 29.98
C GLN A 77 8.91 -2.16 28.61
N THR A 78 9.69 -2.69 27.68
CA THR A 78 9.56 -2.29 26.27
C THR A 78 8.22 -2.78 25.74
N SER A 79 7.61 -1.96 24.89
CA SER A 79 6.43 -2.36 24.12
C SER A 79 6.82 -2.60 22.67
N PRO A 80 6.14 -3.52 21.97
CA PRO A 80 6.33 -3.65 20.53
C PRO A 80 5.90 -2.35 19.82
N PRO A 81 6.44 -2.07 18.63
CA PRO A 81 6.00 -0.94 17.83
C PRO A 81 4.51 -1.03 17.52
N GLN A 82 3.83 0.12 17.47
CA GLN A 82 2.42 0.17 17.11
C GLN A 82 2.23 -0.21 15.64
N LEU A 83 1.05 -0.75 15.34
CA LEU A 83 0.60 -0.94 13.96
C LEU A 83 0.49 0.42 13.25
N LEU A 84 0.73 0.39 11.94
CA LEU A 84 0.76 1.59 11.10
C LEU A 84 -0.64 2.16 10.90
N THR A 85 -0.79 3.47 11.03
CA THR A 85 -1.92 4.21 10.48
C THR A 85 -1.72 4.47 8.98
N GLU A 86 -2.75 5.00 8.30
CA GLU A 86 -2.63 5.46 6.91
C GLU A 86 -1.52 6.50 6.73
N SER A 87 -1.41 7.45 7.66
CA SER A 87 -0.36 8.47 7.65
C SER A 87 1.04 7.88 7.83
N ASP A 88 1.19 6.89 8.72
CA ASP A 88 2.48 6.22 8.94
C ASP A 88 2.92 5.45 7.69
N LEU A 89 1.97 4.76 7.03
CA LEU A 89 2.24 4.03 5.80
C LEU A 89 2.61 4.97 4.65
N ILE A 90 1.90 6.08 4.47
CA ILE A 90 2.25 7.11 3.47
C ILE A 90 3.66 7.64 3.72
N SER A 91 3.98 7.98 4.97
CA SER A 91 5.31 8.47 5.36
C SER A 91 6.41 7.43 5.04
N LEU A 92 6.13 6.14 5.24
CA LEU A 92 7.04 5.06 4.87
C LEU A 92 7.15 4.89 3.35
N MET A 93 6.04 4.99 2.62
CA MET A 93 6.04 4.94 1.15
C MET A 93 6.88 6.07 0.56
N GLU A 94 6.74 7.30 1.05
CA GLU A 94 7.57 8.45 0.67
C GLU A 94 9.05 8.22 0.99
N LYS A 95 9.35 7.82 2.24
CA LYS A 95 10.71 7.53 2.70
C LYS A 95 11.40 6.47 1.83
N HIS A 96 10.63 5.49 1.36
CA HIS A 96 11.13 4.41 0.51
C HIS A 96 10.97 4.67 -0.99
N GLY A 97 10.46 5.85 -1.40
CA GLY A 97 10.29 6.20 -2.81
C GLY A 97 9.27 5.34 -3.55
N ILE A 98 8.23 4.85 -2.86
CA ILE A 98 7.13 4.09 -3.47
C ILE A 98 5.97 5.03 -3.77
N GLY A 99 5.60 5.09 -5.05
CA GLY A 99 4.48 5.90 -5.50
C GLY A 99 4.76 7.40 -5.40
N THR A 100 3.72 8.16 -5.71
CA THR A 100 3.65 9.62 -5.67
C THR A 100 2.37 10.04 -4.98
N ASP A 101 2.24 11.33 -4.65
CA ASP A 101 1.05 11.96 -4.07
C ASP A 101 -0.25 11.55 -4.80
N ALA A 102 -0.18 11.36 -6.11
CA ALA A 102 -1.32 10.97 -6.95
C ALA A 102 -1.71 9.49 -6.83
N THR A 103 -0.82 8.63 -6.33
CA THR A 103 -0.98 7.16 -6.37
C THR A 103 -1.00 6.51 -5.00
N HIS A 104 -0.58 7.20 -3.92
CA HIS A 104 -0.55 6.61 -2.58
C HIS A 104 -1.92 6.11 -2.13
N ALA A 105 -2.96 6.95 -2.30
CA ALA A 105 -4.33 6.57 -1.96
C ALA A 105 -4.81 5.34 -2.75
N GLU A 106 -4.47 5.24 -4.03
CA GLU A 106 -4.84 4.09 -4.87
C GLU A 106 -4.13 2.79 -4.44
N HIS A 107 -2.83 2.85 -4.13
CA HIS A 107 -2.09 1.67 -3.63
C HIS A 107 -2.69 1.17 -2.32
N ILE A 108 -2.98 2.09 -1.40
CA ILE A 108 -3.57 1.79 -0.08
C ILE A 108 -4.97 1.20 -0.24
N GLU A 109 -5.80 1.78 -1.10
CA GLU A 109 -7.14 1.25 -1.37
C GLU A 109 -7.11 -0.12 -2.04
N THR A 110 -6.13 -0.36 -2.92
CA THR A 110 -5.95 -1.65 -3.58
C THR A 110 -5.64 -2.77 -2.59
N ILE A 111 -4.74 -2.54 -1.63
CA ILE A 111 -4.40 -3.57 -0.64
C ILE A 111 -5.53 -3.84 0.36
N LYS A 112 -6.34 -2.82 0.69
CA LYS A 112 -7.54 -2.95 1.52
C LYS A 112 -8.64 -3.72 0.77
N SER A 113 -9.00 -3.29 -0.44
CA SER A 113 -10.06 -3.91 -1.24
C SER A 113 -9.77 -5.37 -1.64
N ARG A 114 -8.49 -5.72 -1.78
CA ARG A 114 -8.04 -7.11 -2.01
C ARG A 114 -7.86 -7.92 -0.73
N MET A 115 -8.20 -7.37 0.42
CA MET A 115 -8.13 -8.04 1.73
C MET A 115 -6.71 -8.50 2.11
N TYR A 116 -5.67 -7.84 1.59
CA TYR A 116 -4.29 -8.09 2.03
C TYR A 116 -4.05 -7.48 3.42
N VAL A 117 -4.77 -6.41 3.74
CA VAL A 117 -4.80 -5.77 5.05
C VAL A 117 -6.24 -5.44 5.42
N GLY A 118 -6.55 -5.52 6.71
CA GLY A 118 -7.75 -4.96 7.33
C GLY A 118 -7.42 -3.72 8.15
N LEU A 119 -8.45 -3.14 8.76
CA LEU A 119 -8.32 -2.03 9.70
C LEU A 119 -8.84 -2.45 11.08
N THR A 120 -8.09 -2.11 12.11
CA THR A 120 -8.54 -2.20 13.50
C THR A 120 -9.60 -1.13 13.80
N ALA A 121 -10.26 -1.23 14.97
CA ALA A 121 -11.26 -0.24 15.40
C ALA A 121 -10.68 1.18 15.48
N ASP A 122 -9.38 1.31 15.78
CA ASP A 122 -8.63 2.56 15.83
C ASP A 122 -7.93 2.93 14.51
N GLN A 123 -8.37 2.36 13.37
CA GLN A 123 -7.91 2.70 12.02
C GLN A 123 -6.42 2.42 11.76
N ARG A 124 -5.89 1.31 12.29
CA ARG A 124 -4.53 0.84 11.99
C ARG A 124 -4.57 -0.39 11.09
N PHE A 125 -3.57 -0.51 10.23
CA PHE A 125 -3.44 -1.66 9.34
C PHE A 125 -3.10 -2.92 10.13
N LEU A 126 -3.98 -3.91 10.00
CA LEU A 126 -3.74 -5.26 10.46
C LEU A 126 -3.52 -6.16 9.24
N PRO A 127 -2.39 -6.87 9.12
CA PRO A 127 -2.18 -7.81 8.02
C PRO A 127 -3.29 -8.85 7.96
N GLY A 128 -3.87 -9.04 6.77
CA GLY A 128 -4.80 -10.12 6.51
C GLY A 128 -4.06 -11.44 6.27
N GLU A 129 -4.75 -12.55 6.48
CA GLU A 129 -4.24 -13.92 6.26
C GLU A 129 -3.64 -14.10 4.86
N LEU A 130 -4.35 -13.65 3.82
CA LEU A 130 -3.84 -13.66 2.45
C LEU A 130 -2.59 -12.78 2.29
N GLY A 131 -2.56 -11.59 2.89
CA GLY A 131 -1.41 -10.70 2.82
C GLY A 131 -0.16 -11.30 3.46
N MET A 132 -0.31 -11.90 4.64
CA MET A 132 0.79 -12.58 5.35
C MET A 132 1.33 -13.76 4.53
N GLY A 133 0.46 -14.65 4.05
CA GLY A 133 0.90 -15.80 3.25
C GLY A 133 1.57 -15.39 1.94
N LEU A 134 1.10 -14.33 1.27
CA LEU A 134 1.76 -13.79 0.08
C LEU A 134 3.18 -13.28 0.39
N VAL A 135 3.34 -12.48 1.46
CA VAL A 135 4.64 -11.93 1.84
C VAL A 135 5.61 -13.03 2.24
N GLU A 136 5.17 -14.00 3.04
CA GLU A 136 5.97 -15.16 3.43
C GLU A 136 6.36 -16.04 2.24
N GLY A 137 5.41 -16.29 1.33
CA GLY A 137 5.64 -17.02 0.09
C GLY A 137 6.72 -16.35 -0.77
N TYR A 138 6.62 -15.04 -1.01
CA TYR A 138 7.65 -14.31 -1.76
C TYR A 138 9.02 -14.31 -1.05
N ASN A 139 9.04 -14.14 0.28
CA ASN A 139 10.28 -14.19 1.06
C ASN A 139 10.96 -15.56 0.96
N SER A 140 10.18 -16.65 1.04
CA SER A 140 10.70 -18.02 0.97
C SER A 140 11.25 -18.38 -0.42
N MET A 141 10.84 -17.67 -1.48
CA MET A 141 11.43 -17.81 -2.82
C MET A 141 12.87 -17.27 -2.88
N GLY A 142 13.34 -16.56 -1.84
CA GLY A 142 14.70 -16.01 -1.74
C GLY A 142 14.89 -14.73 -2.53
N TYR A 143 13.78 -14.07 -2.90
CA TYR A 143 13.80 -12.75 -3.53
C TYR A 143 13.16 -11.75 -2.60
N GLU A 144 13.78 -10.57 -2.52
CA GLU A 144 13.24 -9.40 -1.83
C GLU A 144 12.09 -8.75 -2.64
N MET A 145 11.20 -9.54 -3.24
CA MET A 145 10.08 -9.01 -4.04
C MET A 145 9.07 -8.25 -3.18
N SER A 146 8.98 -8.59 -1.90
CA SER A 146 8.20 -7.88 -0.87
C SER A 146 8.87 -6.59 -0.39
N LYS A 147 10.13 -6.35 -0.73
CA LYS A 147 10.88 -5.14 -0.32
C LYS A 147 10.63 -3.99 -1.30
N PRO A 148 10.78 -2.73 -0.84
CA PRO A 148 10.51 -1.56 -1.66
C PRO A 148 11.42 -1.38 -2.89
N ASN A 149 12.57 -2.05 -2.91
CA ASN A 149 13.71 -1.73 -3.79
C ASN A 149 13.38 -1.73 -5.29
N LEU A 150 12.69 -2.77 -5.79
CA LEU A 150 12.39 -2.86 -7.22
C LEU A 150 11.41 -1.75 -7.66
N ARG A 151 10.44 -1.44 -6.79
CA ARG A 151 9.46 -0.40 -7.05
C ARG A 151 10.09 0.98 -6.98
N SER A 152 10.89 1.25 -5.95
CA SER A 152 11.53 2.56 -5.76
C SER A 152 12.53 2.89 -6.86
N GLU A 153 13.23 1.87 -7.37
CA GLU A 153 14.11 2.03 -8.52
C GLU A 153 13.32 2.41 -9.80
N LEU A 154 12.17 1.78 -10.05
CA LEU A 154 11.31 2.15 -11.18
C LEU A 154 10.79 3.58 -11.06
N GLU A 155 10.31 3.98 -9.88
CA GLU A 155 9.83 5.35 -9.63
C GLU A 155 10.94 6.39 -9.85
N ALA A 156 12.16 6.11 -9.37
CA ALA A 156 13.31 6.97 -9.59
C ALA A 156 13.65 7.11 -11.09
N ASP A 157 13.58 6.02 -11.85
CA ASP A 157 13.81 6.07 -13.29
C ASP A 157 12.70 6.81 -14.04
N LEU A 158 11.43 6.64 -13.65
CA LEU A 158 10.31 7.38 -14.23
C LEU A 158 10.44 8.89 -13.97
N LYS A 159 10.93 9.28 -12.79
CA LYS A 159 11.26 10.68 -12.48
C LYS A 159 12.38 11.21 -13.38
N LEU A 160 13.43 10.43 -13.61
CA LEU A 160 14.49 10.84 -14.54
C LEU A 160 13.99 10.97 -15.99
N VAL A 161 13.01 10.17 -16.40
CA VAL A 161 12.36 10.32 -17.71
C VAL A 161 11.54 11.61 -17.78
N SER A 162 10.77 11.96 -16.74
CA SER A 162 9.99 13.21 -16.73
C SER A 162 10.88 14.46 -16.69
N GLU A 163 12.06 14.36 -16.07
CA GLU A 163 13.10 15.40 -16.08
C GLU A 163 13.89 15.46 -17.40
N GLY A 164 13.65 14.54 -18.35
CA GLY A 164 14.40 14.47 -19.62
C GLY A 164 15.84 13.97 -19.49
N ARG A 165 16.19 13.36 -18.36
CA ARG A 165 17.54 12.86 -18.03
C ARG A 165 17.77 11.39 -18.39
N LYS A 166 16.70 10.63 -18.64
CA LYS A 166 16.75 9.24 -19.14
C LYS A 166 15.80 9.04 -20.31
N ASP A 167 16.20 8.19 -21.26
CA ASP A 167 15.36 7.79 -22.38
C ASP A 167 14.28 6.79 -21.94
N LYS A 168 13.03 7.05 -22.35
CA LYS A 168 11.87 6.22 -22.02
C LYS A 168 12.01 4.78 -22.53
N ARG A 169 12.55 4.57 -23.74
CA ARG A 169 12.65 3.21 -24.32
C ARG A 169 13.68 2.38 -23.58
N SER A 170 14.80 2.98 -23.21
CA SER A 170 15.84 2.34 -22.40
C SER A 170 15.29 1.91 -21.03
N VAL A 171 14.62 2.82 -20.32
CA VAL A 171 13.99 2.51 -19.01
C VAL A 171 12.96 1.37 -19.15
N LEU A 172 12.11 1.42 -20.17
CA LEU A 172 11.12 0.37 -20.42
C LEU A 172 11.77 -1.01 -20.64
N GLN A 173 12.79 -1.09 -21.51
CA GLN A 173 13.48 -2.34 -21.79
C GLN A 173 14.18 -2.91 -20.55
N GLN A 174 14.86 -2.05 -19.79
CA GLN A 174 15.55 -2.42 -18.55
C GLN A 174 14.57 -3.00 -17.52
N HIS A 175 13.45 -2.33 -17.26
CA HIS A 175 12.49 -2.77 -16.25
C HIS A 175 11.72 -4.00 -16.71
N ILE A 176 11.30 -4.09 -17.98
CA ILE A 176 10.70 -5.33 -18.51
C ILE A 176 11.63 -6.52 -18.28
N GLN A 177 12.92 -6.37 -18.56
CA GLN A 177 13.88 -7.46 -18.36
C GLN A 177 13.99 -7.85 -16.88
N LYS A 178 14.01 -6.89 -15.95
CA LYS A 178 14.02 -7.18 -14.51
C LYS A 178 12.76 -7.90 -14.05
N TYR A 179 11.59 -7.38 -14.39
CA TYR A 179 10.31 -8.01 -14.04
C TYR A 179 10.16 -9.39 -14.68
N LYS A 180 10.64 -9.59 -15.90
CA LYS A 180 10.67 -10.90 -16.56
C LYS A 180 11.53 -11.90 -15.78
N THR A 181 12.72 -11.50 -15.33
CA THR A 181 13.57 -12.36 -14.50
C THR A 181 12.87 -12.75 -13.20
N VAL A 182 12.24 -11.79 -12.51
CA VAL A 182 11.47 -12.06 -11.29
C VAL A 182 10.33 -13.03 -11.58
N PHE A 183 9.54 -12.79 -12.64
CA PHE A 183 8.42 -13.63 -13.03
C PHE A 183 8.82 -15.08 -13.28
N ILE A 184 9.87 -15.31 -14.09
CA ILE A 184 10.36 -16.67 -14.40
C ILE A 184 10.72 -17.43 -13.12
N GLU A 185 11.41 -16.76 -12.19
CA GLU A 185 11.82 -17.37 -10.94
C GLU A 185 10.66 -17.61 -9.98
N SER A 186 9.70 -16.68 -9.89
CA SER A 186 8.48 -16.85 -9.11
C SER A 186 7.67 -18.05 -9.60
N VAL A 187 7.52 -18.22 -10.92
CA VAL A 187 6.82 -19.37 -11.51
C VAL A 187 7.54 -20.67 -11.19
N ARG A 188 8.88 -20.71 -11.32
CA ARG A 188 9.69 -21.88 -10.99
C ARG A 188 9.52 -22.33 -9.54
N LYS A 189 9.23 -21.38 -8.64
CA LYS A 189 9.09 -21.60 -7.20
C LYS A 189 7.64 -21.47 -6.72
N ALA A 190 6.66 -21.50 -7.61
CA ALA A 190 5.25 -21.21 -7.29
C ALA A 190 4.69 -22.05 -6.13
N LYS A 191 5.10 -23.32 -6.02
CA LYS A 191 4.71 -24.22 -4.91
C LYS A 191 4.99 -23.64 -3.51
N LYS A 192 6.02 -22.80 -3.38
CA LYS A 192 6.33 -22.13 -2.10
C LYS A 192 5.25 -21.14 -1.67
N LEU A 193 4.50 -20.59 -2.62
CA LEU A 193 3.35 -19.73 -2.33
C LEU A 193 2.21 -20.57 -1.76
N ASP A 194 1.93 -21.72 -2.36
CA ASP A 194 0.92 -22.66 -1.87
C ASP A 194 1.26 -23.10 -0.45
N GLU A 195 2.50 -23.55 -0.23
CA GLU A 195 3.03 -23.96 1.09
C GLU A 195 2.89 -22.85 2.15
N ALA A 196 3.18 -21.59 1.79
CA ALA A 196 3.07 -20.45 2.70
C ALA A 196 1.62 -20.04 2.98
N LEU A 197 0.68 -20.35 2.09
CA LEU A 197 -0.74 -20.04 2.27
C LEU A 197 -1.49 -21.10 3.09
N VAL A 198 -1.01 -22.36 3.11
CA VAL A 198 -1.67 -23.46 3.85
C VAL A 198 -1.98 -23.12 5.32
N PRO A 199 -1.07 -22.53 6.12
CA PRO A 199 -1.35 -22.21 7.51
C PRO A 199 -2.48 -21.19 7.70
N TYR A 200 -2.73 -20.37 6.68
CA TYR A 200 -3.68 -19.25 6.73
C TYR A 200 -5.03 -19.59 6.10
N LEU A 201 -5.02 -20.28 4.95
CA LEU A 201 -6.22 -20.53 4.14
C LEU A 201 -6.61 -22.02 4.08
N GLY A 202 -5.82 -22.89 4.71
CA GLY A 202 -5.99 -24.34 4.62
C GLY A 202 -5.33 -24.94 3.38
N ALA A 203 -5.35 -26.27 3.28
CA ALA A 203 -4.82 -26.97 2.13
C ALA A 203 -5.63 -26.66 0.87
N ALA A 204 -4.94 -26.50 -0.26
CA ALA A 204 -5.59 -26.39 -1.55
C ALA A 204 -6.50 -27.61 -1.76
N GLN A 205 -7.78 -27.37 -2.07
CA GLN A 205 -8.67 -28.43 -2.50
C GLN A 205 -8.16 -28.96 -3.85
N GLU A 206 -8.13 -30.27 -4.03
CA GLU A 206 -7.88 -30.87 -5.34
C GLU A 206 -9.03 -30.48 -6.27
N ILE A 207 -8.77 -29.45 -7.09
CA ILE A 207 -9.68 -29.02 -8.16
C ILE A 207 -9.75 -30.18 -9.16
N SER A 208 -10.96 -30.68 -9.40
CA SER A 208 -11.17 -31.79 -10.35
C SER A 208 -10.74 -31.37 -11.76
N GLU A 209 -10.28 -32.31 -12.60
CA GLU A 209 -9.87 -32.03 -14.00
C GLU A 209 -10.96 -31.28 -14.80
N ALA A 210 -12.23 -31.45 -14.43
CA ALA A 210 -13.37 -30.75 -15.02
C ALA A 210 -13.43 -29.25 -14.67
N GLU A 211 -12.96 -28.84 -13.50
CA GLU A 211 -12.91 -27.44 -13.07
C GLU A 211 -11.63 -26.73 -13.56
N GLN A 212 -10.57 -27.48 -13.88
CA GLN A 212 -9.35 -26.95 -14.49
C GLN A 212 -9.57 -26.45 -15.93
N GLN A 213 -10.49 -27.07 -16.69
CA GLN A 213 -10.86 -26.63 -18.04
C GLN A 213 -11.53 -25.24 -18.06
N ASP A 214 -12.23 -24.85 -17.00
CA ASP A 214 -12.87 -23.52 -16.89
C ASP A 214 -11.87 -22.40 -16.49
N MET A 215 -10.64 -22.76 -16.10
CA MET A 215 -9.57 -21.80 -15.74
C MET A 215 -8.55 -21.54 -16.86
N GLU A 216 -8.67 -22.21 -18.01
CA GLU A 216 -7.82 -21.94 -19.16
C GLU A 216 -8.01 -20.50 -19.65
N ILE A 217 -6.91 -19.79 -19.93
CA ILE A 217 -6.94 -18.42 -20.43
C ILE A 217 -7.81 -18.41 -21.69
N PRO A 218 -8.97 -17.73 -21.69
CA PRO A 218 -9.90 -17.87 -22.80
C PRO A 218 -9.26 -17.29 -24.06
N LEU A 219 -9.09 -18.15 -25.07
CA LEU A 219 -8.43 -17.80 -26.32
C LEU A 219 -9.19 -16.68 -27.06
N PRO A 220 -8.49 -15.79 -27.77
CA PRO A 220 -9.12 -14.77 -28.60
C PRO A 220 -9.98 -15.42 -29.69
N VAL A 221 -11.28 -15.14 -29.69
CA VAL A 221 -12.22 -15.68 -30.71
C VAL A 221 -12.28 -14.76 -31.93
N ARG A 222 -12.31 -13.44 -31.71
CA ARG A 222 -12.35 -12.44 -32.79
C ARG A 222 -11.88 -11.06 -32.32
N LYS A 223 -11.66 -10.14 -33.26
CA LYS A 223 -11.42 -8.72 -32.95
C LYS A 223 -12.74 -8.00 -32.63
N CYS A 224 -12.69 -7.11 -31.66
CA CYS A 224 -13.79 -6.27 -31.25
C CYS A 224 -14.10 -5.23 -32.33
N PRO A 225 -15.35 -5.12 -32.80
CA PRO A 225 -15.71 -4.20 -33.89
C PRO A 225 -15.56 -2.72 -33.47
N SER A 226 -15.63 -2.41 -32.18
CA SER A 226 -15.59 -1.02 -31.68
C SER A 226 -14.18 -0.51 -31.39
N CYS A 227 -13.23 -1.39 -31.04
CA CYS A 227 -11.89 -0.96 -30.59
C CYS A 227 -10.73 -1.80 -31.13
N GLY A 228 -11.00 -2.85 -31.91
CA GLY A 228 -9.98 -3.71 -32.51
C GLY A 228 -9.23 -4.63 -31.54
N ARG A 229 -9.53 -4.61 -30.23
CA ARG A 229 -8.95 -5.53 -29.23
C ARG A 229 -9.62 -6.90 -29.28
N ASP A 230 -9.01 -7.90 -28.66
CA ASP A 230 -9.56 -9.27 -28.66
C ASP A 230 -10.90 -9.38 -27.91
N MET A 231 -11.76 -10.26 -28.39
CA MET A 231 -12.97 -10.70 -27.71
C MET A 231 -12.81 -12.16 -27.29
N VAL A 232 -13.15 -12.43 -26.02
CA VAL A 232 -13.02 -13.74 -25.39
C VAL A 232 -14.40 -14.29 -25.03
N LEU A 233 -14.56 -15.61 -25.09
CA LEU A 233 -15.78 -16.31 -24.68
C LEU A 233 -15.88 -16.36 -23.16
N LYS A 234 -17.05 -15.99 -22.63
CA LYS A 234 -17.36 -16.02 -21.21
C LYS A 234 -18.72 -16.67 -20.97
N LYS A 235 -18.88 -17.25 -19.79
CA LYS A 235 -20.15 -17.75 -19.28
C LYS A 235 -20.80 -16.71 -18.38
N LYS A 236 -22.13 -16.62 -18.40
CA LYS A 236 -22.87 -15.77 -17.46
C LYS A 236 -22.84 -16.39 -16.05
N MET A 237 -22.82 -15.54 -15.02
CA MET A 237 -22.82 -15.97 -13.62
C MET A 237 -24.15 -16.61 -13.21
N GLU A 238 -25.26 -16.20 -13.84
CA GLU A 238 -26.60 -16.73 -13.65
C GLU A 238 -27.15 -17.28 -14.98
N GLY A 239 -27.31 -18.60 -15.05
CA GLY A 239 -27.75 -19.32 -16.25
C GLY A 239 -26.60 -19.95 -17.04
N ASN A 240 -26.95 -20.78 -18.03
CA ASN A 240 -25.96 -21.49 -18.86
C ASN A 240 -25.61 -20.74 -20.15
N SER A 241 -26.01 -19.48 -20.28
CA SER A 241 -25.78 -18.67 -21.47
C SER A 241 -24.34 -18.15 -21.53
N ARG A 242 -23.81 -18.13 -22.75
CA ARG A 242 -22.45 -17.67 -23.06
C ARG A 242 -22.50 -16.36 -23.84
N TYR A 243 -21.42 -15.61 -23.78
CA TYR A 243 -21.27 -14.35 -24.51
C TYR A 243 -19.81 -14.06 -24.84
N LEU A 244 -19.56 -13.30 -25.91
CA LEU A 244 -18.24 -12.76 -26.20
C LEU A 244 -18.10 -11.38 -25.55
N SER A 245 -17.01 -11.16 -24.83
CA SER A 245 -16.71 -9.88 -24.18
C SER A 245 -15.36 -9.34 -24.62
N CYS A 246 -15.28 -8.02 -24.84
CA CYS A 246 -14.04 -7.34 -25.18
C CYS A 246 -13.08 -7.34 -23.98
N VAL A 247 -11.82 -7.73 -24.18
CA VAL A 247 -10.77 -7.68 -23.14
C VAL A 247 -10.47 -6.25 -22.66
N GLY A 248 -10.91 -5.24 -23.42
CA GLY A 248 -10.83 -3.84 -23.05
C GLY A 248 -11.88 -3.37 -22.03
N TYR A 249 -12.74 -4.24 -21.49
CA TYR A 249 -13.65 -3.86 -20.40
C TYR A 249 -12.86 -3.43 -19.15
N PRO A 250 -13.26 -2.36 -18.42
CA PRO A 250 -14.49 -1.57 -18.57
C PRO A 250 -14.45 -0.46 -19.62
N SER A 251 -13.28 -0.14 -20.18
CA SER A 251 -13.09 0.95 -21.15
C SER A 251 -13.80 0.70 -22.49
N CYS A 252 -14.01 -0.57 -22.88
CA CYS A 252 -14.84 -0.98 -24.01
C CYS A 252 -15.89 -1.99 -23.55
N ARG A 253 -17.17 -1.60 -23.59
CA ARG A 253 -18.32 -2.40 -23.12
C ARG A 253 -18.99 -3.23 -24.22
N THR A 254 -18.32 -3.41 -25.35
CA THR A 254 -18.88 -4.18 -26.47
C THR A 254 -18.93 -5.66 -26.09
N ALA A 255 -20.12 -6.24 -26.16
CA ALA A 255 -20.38 -7.65 -25.92
C ALA A 255 -21.33 -8.21 -26.99
N VAL A 256 -21.18 -9.48 -27.34
CA VAL A 256 -22.10 -10.20 -28.22
C VAL A 256 -22.71 -11.34 -27.42
N TRP A 257 -24.03 -11.34 -27.29
CA TRP A 257 -24.78 -12.31 -26.50
C TRP A 257 -25.28 -13.43 -27.41
N PHE A 258 -25.02 -14.68 -27.04
CA PHE A 258 -25.64 -15.81 -27.72
C PHE A 258 -27.06 -16.03 -27.17
N PRO A 259 -28.03 -16.44 -28.00
CA PRO A 259 -29.35 -16.84 -27.53
C PRO A 259 -29.26 -17.99 -26.52
N ASP A 260 -30.19 -18.05 -25.56
CA ASP A 260 -30.19 -19.06 -24.48
C ASP A 260 -30.34 -20.51 -24.98
N ILE A 261 -30.70 -20.72 -26.25
CA ILE A 261 -30.75 -22.05 -26.89
C ILE A 261 -29.36 -22.61 -27.22
N VAL A 262 -28.32 -21.78 -27.20
CA VAL A 262 -26.95 -22.19 -27.56
C VAL A 262 -26.28 -22.85 -26.34
N LEU A 263 -26.25 -24.17 -26.35
CA LEU A 263 -25.72 -24.99 -25.25
C LEU A 263 -24.19 -25.13 -25.25
N GLU A 264 -23.56 -25.06 -26.42
CA GLU A 264 -22.09 -25.14 -26.59
C GLU A 264 -21.65 -24.24 -27.75
N VAL A 265 -20.44 -23.69 -27.65
CA VAL A 265 -19.86 -22.81 -28.67
C VAL A 265 -18.44 -23.30 -28.94
N ASN A 266 -18.21 -23.78 -30.15
CA ASN A 266 -16.89 -24.15 -30.67
C ASN A 266 -16.53 -23.21 -31.82
N TRP A 267 -15.25 -22.97 -32.01
CA TRP A 267 -14.74 -22.15 -33.10
C TRP A 267 -13.50 -22.81 -33.70
N ASP A 268 -13.26 -22.53 -34.97
CA ASP A 268 -12.08 -22.93 -35.72
C ASP A 268 -11.54 -21.72 -36.52
N GLU A 269 -10.44 -21.91 -37.25
CA GLU A 269 -9.85 -20.87 -38.08
C GLU A 269 -10.58 -20.65 -39.42
N SER A 270 -11.66 -21.38 -39.69
CA SER A 270 -12.40 -21.26 -40.95
C SER A 270 -13.29 -20.01 -40.97
N VAL A 271 -13.21 -19.26 -42.06
CA VAL A 271 -14.09 -18.10 -42.27
C VAL A 271 -15.41 -18.60 -42.82
N CYS A 272 -16.51 -18.29 -42.12
CA CYS A 272 -17.85 -18.66 -42.56
C CYS A 272 -18.13 -18.10 -43.97
N PRO A 273 -18.45 -18.94 -44.97
CA PRO A 273 -18.69 -18.50 -46.34
C PRO A 273 -19.97 -17.66 -46.48
N THR A 274 -20.91 -17.79 -45.53
CA THR A 274 -22.18 -17.05 -45.50
C THR A 274 -22.09 -15.75 -44.70
N CYS A 275 -21.25 -15.73 -43.67
CA CYS A 275 -21.19 -14.67 -42.66
C CYS A 275 -19.80 -14.02 -42.65
N GLN A 276 -19.31 -13.60 -43.81
CA GLN A 276 -18.03 -12.88 -43.92
C GLN A 276 -18.04 -11.61 -43.03
N PRO A 277 -16.90 -11.24 -42.41
CA PRO A 277 -16.82 -10.10 -41.50
C PRO A 277 -17.09 -8.75 -42.18
#